data_AF-A0A8H7ZXC5-F1
#
_entry.id   AF-A0A8H7ZXC5-F1
#
_cell.length_a   1.000
_cell.length_b   1.000
_cell.length_c   1.000
_cell.angle_alpha   90.00
_cell.angle_beta   90.00
_cell.angle_gamma   90.00
#
_symmetry.space_group_name_H-M   'P 1'
#
loop_
_entity.id
_entity.type
_entity.pdbx_description
1 polymer ?
#
loop_
_entity_poly.entity_id
_entity_poly.type
_entity_poly.pdbx_seq_one_letter_code
_entity_poly.pdbx_strand_id
1 'polypeptide(L)'
;MRNRVEELQALLPFLPGYNFKGASAFAPHNHHKSHPFDYCNDVPVFREERPGIGGKPLPGQLEQKIKTSAEVYPKDTSLGEAVPAWIAFNRQ
;
A
#
# COMPACT_ATOMS: atom_id res chain seq x y z
N MET A 1 -11.76 -20.88 -1.07
CA MET A 1 -11.07 -21.71 -2.09
C MET A 1 -9.71 -21.07 -2.35
N ARG A 2 -8.59 -21.79 -2.21
CA ARG A 2 -7.26 -21.23 -2.53
C ARG A 2 -7.10 -21.13 -4.05
N ASN A 3 -6.52 -20.03 -4.53
CA ASN A 3 -6.27 -19.81 -5.95
C ASN A 3 -5.18 -20.77 -6.44
N ARG A 4 -5.51 -21.69 -7.36
CA ARG A 4 -4.57 -22.66 -7.96
C ARG A 4 -3.32 -22.01 -8.56
N VAL A 5 -3.44 -20.78 -9.07
CA VAL A 5 -2.32 -20.01 -9.63
C VAL A 5 -1.30 -19.63 -8.56
N GLU A 6 -1.75 -19.28 -7.35
CA GLU A 6 -0.87 -18.90 -6.24
C GLU A 6 -0.08 -20.11 -5.72
N GLU A 7 -0.71 -21.28 -5.67
CA GLU A 7 -0.06 -22.54 -5.28
C GLU A 7 1.03 -22.94 -6.28
N LEU A 8 0.75 -22.83 -7.58
CA LEU A 8 1.76 -23.07 -8.62
C LEU A 8 2.90 -22.06 -8.57
N GLN A 9 2.61 -20.78 -8.31
CA GLN A 9 3.62 -19.73 -8.18
C GLN A 9 4.58 -19.99 -7.03
N ALA A 10 4.11 -20.57 -5.92
CA ALA A 10 4.95 -20.88 -4.75
C ALA A 10 5.89 -22.08 -4.98
N LEU A 11 5.59 -22.94 -5.95
CA LEU A 11 6.39 -24.12 -6.31
C LEU A 11 7.49 -23.81 -7.34
N LEU A 12 7.40 -22.66 -8.02
CA LEU A 12 8.36 -22.26 -9.05
C LEU A 12 9.54 -21.50 -8.45
N PRO A 13 10.76 -21.67 -9.00
CA PRO A 13 11.90 -20.86 -8.60
C PRO A 13 11.72 -19.41 -9.07
N PHE A 14 12.32 -18.45 -8.35
CA PHE A 14 12.29 -17.02 -8.67
C PHE A 14 13.21 -16.67 -9.86
N LEU A 15 12.92 -17.26 -11.03
CA LEU A 15 13.60 -16.99 -12.29
C LEU A 15 12.77 -16.02 -13.15
N PRO A 16 13.41 -15.17 -13.97
CA PRO A 16 12.70 -14.34 -14.93
C PRO A 16 11.88 -15.24 -15.88
N GLY A 17 10.58 -14.96 -15.99
CA GLY A 17 9.64 -15.75 -16.80
C GLY A 17 8.73 -16.68 -16.00
N TYR A 18 9.06 -17.02 -14.75
CA TYR A 18 8.21 -17.83 -13.87
C TYR A 18 7.30 -16.97 -12.98
N ASN A 19 6.67 -15.96 -13.57
CA ASN A 19 5.71 -15.12 -12.87
C ASN A 19 4.37 -15.13 -13.61
N PHE A 20 3.35 -15.70 -12.96
CA PHE A 20 1.99 -15.74 -13.49
C PHE A 20 1.24 -14.42 -13.28
N LYS A 21 1.80 -13.48 -12.50
CA LYS A 21 1.23 -12.15 -12.35
C LYS A 21 1.50 -11.35 -13.63
N GLY A 22 0.46 -11.12 -14.43
CA GLY A 22 0.54 -10.32 -15.65
C GLY A 22 0.93 -8.86 -15.39
N ALA A 23 1.15 -8.08 -16.46
CA ALA A 23 1.56 -6.67 -16.40
C ALA A 23 0.68 -5.78 -15.48
N SER A 24 -0.60 -6.14 -15.32
CA SER A 24 -1.54 -5.48 -14.39
C SER A 24 -1.09 -5.53 -12.91
N ALA A 25 -0.40 -6.58 -12.47
CA ALA A 25 0.13 -6.64 -11.11
C ALA A 25 1.30 -5.68 -10.85
N PHE A 26 2.00 -5.30 -11.93
CA PHE A 26 3.13 -4.36 -11.94
C PHE A 26 2.71 -2.91 -12.19
N ALA A 27 1.45 -2.69 -12.60
CA ALA A 27 0.83 -1.38 -12.72
C ALA A 27 -0.14 -1.16 -11.55
N PRO A 28 0.36 -0.92 -10.32
CA PRO A 28 -0.53 -0.50 -9.25
C PRO A 28 -1.21 0.81 -9.68
N HIS A 29 -2.50 0.92 -9.42
CA HIS A 29 -3.31 2.13 -9.59
C HIS A 29 -2.76 3.36 -8.84
N ASN A 30 -1.79 3.14 -7.94
CA ASN A 30 -1.09 4.17 -7.21
C ASN A 30 0.43 3.95 -7.35
N HIS A 31 1.11 4.90 -7.98
CA HIS A 31 2.56 4.87 -8.20
C HIS A 31 3.34 5.77 -7.22
N HIS A 32 2.67 6.29 -6.19
CA HIS A 32 3.33 7.14 -5.20
C HIS A 32 4.39 6.33 -4.45
N LYS A 33 5.58 6.92 -4.33
CA LYS A 33 6.66 6.37 -3.51
C LYS A 33 6.22 6.47 -2.07
N SER A 34 6.18 5.33 -1.38
CA SER A 34 6.20 5.38 0.06
C SER A 34 7.62 5.72 0.51
N HIS A 35 7.76 6.53 1.54
CA HIS A 35 9.05 6.89 2.13
C HIS A 35 9.28 6.08 3.42
N PRO A 36 9.38 4.73 3.40
CA PRO A 36 9.50 3.94 4.63
C PRO A 36 10.84 4.19 5.33
N PHE A 37 11.87 4.55 4.56
CA PHE A 37 13.14 5.06 5.08
C PHE A 37 13.11 6.58 5.07
N ASP A 38 13.47 7.17 6.21
CA ASP A 38 13.47 8.61 6.41
C ASP A 38 14.60 9.00 7.36
N TYR A 39 14.81 10.29 7.56
CA TYR A 39 15.69 10.81 8.60
C TYR A 39 14.87 11.39 9.77
N CYS A 40 15.34 11.15 10.99
CA CYS A 40 14.83 11.77 12.19
C CYS A 40 16.02 12.23 13.02
N ASN A 41 16.17 13.55 13.20
CA ASN A 41 17.34 14.15 13.85
C ASN A 41 18.66 13.67 13.22
N ASP A 42 18.75 13.73 11.89
CA ASP A 42 19.89 13.28 11.08
C ASP A 42 20.24 11.78 11.19
N VAL A 43 19.43 10.99 11.90
CA VAL A 43 19.58 9.53 11.97
C VAL A 43 18.66 8.87 10.96
N PRO A 44 19.17 7.97 10.10
CA PRO A 44 18.31 7.18 9.21
C PRO A 44 17.45 6.22 10.03
N VAL A 45 16.14 6.28 9.84
CA VAL A 45 15.15 5.48 10.55
C VAL A 45 14.19 4.78 9.60
N PHE A 46 13.74 3.60 9.99
CA PHE A 46 12.65 2.89 9.33
C PHE A 46 11.32 3.20 10.04
N ARG A 47 10.36 3.73 9.29
CA ARG A 47 9.02 4.04 9.81
C ARG A 47 8.05 2.93 9.42
N GLU A 48 7.80 2.02 10.36
CA GLU A 48 6.82 0.91 10.22
C GLU A 48 5.38 1.37 9.95
N GLU A 49 5.06 2.64 10.18
CA GLU A 49 3.71 3.17 9.94
C GLU A 49 3.47 3.51 8.47
N ARG A 50 4.53 3.67 7.68
CA ARG A 50 4.40 4.05 6.27
C ARG A 50 4.17 2.80 5.42
N PRO A 51 3.18 2.81 4.52
CA PRO A 51 2.94 1.66 3.64
C PRO A 51 4.11 1.43 2.69
N GLY A 52 4.11 0.34 1.93
CA GLY A 52 4.95 0.13 0.75
C GLY A 52 4.44 0.88 -0.48
N ILE A 53 5.12 0.67 -1.62
CA ILE A 53 4.78 1.33 -2.89
C ILE A 53 3.33 1.01 -3.29
N GLY A 54 2.61 2.05 -3.71
CA GLY A 54 1.19 1.95 -4.05
C GLY A 54 0.26 1.66 -2.88
N GLY A 55 0.71 1.87 -1.64
CA GLY A 55 -0.12 1.66 -0.44
C GLY A 55 -0.18 0.21 0.03
N LYS A 56 0.57 -0.71 -0.60
CA LYS A 56 0.62 -2.12 -0.19
C LYS A 56 1.50 -2.30 1.04
N PRO A 57 1.14 -3.15 2.02
CA PRO A 57 2.01 -3.45 3.15
C PRO A 57 3.35 -4.02 2.68
N LEU A 58 4.44 -3.65 3.36
CA LEU A 58 5.75 -4.27 3.17
C LEU A 58 5.76 -5.70 3.76
N PRO A 59 6.60 -6.61 3.28
CA PRO A 59 6.74 -7.94 3.87
C PRO A 59 7.06 -7.85 5.36
N GLY A 60 6.28 -8.54 6.21
CA GLY A 60 6.45 -8.55 7.66
C GLY A 60 5.85 -7.34 8.40
N GLN A 61 5.26 -6.38 7.68
CA GLN A 61 4.59 -5.23 8.29
C GLN A 61 3.18 -5.61 8.78
N LEU A 62 2.85 -5.21 10.01
CA LEU A 62 1.50 -5.36 10.55
C LEU A 62 0.58 -4.31 9.93
N GLU A 63 -0.50 -4.75 9.28
CA GLU A 63 -1.47 -3.84 8.63
C GLU A 63 -2.05 -2.81 9.59
N GLN A 64 -2.26 -3.18 10.86
CA GLN A 64 -2.77 -2.30 11.91
C GLN A 64 -1.86 -1.09 12.22
N LYS A 65 -0.56 -1.20 11.90
CA LYS A 65 0.39 -0.11 12.12
C LYS A 65 0.44 0.88 10.96
N ILE A 66 -0.07 0.48 9.79
CA ILE A 66 -0.03 1.30 8.59
C ILE A 66 -1.00 2.47 8.75
N LYS A 67 -0.49 3.69 8.67
CA LYS A 67 -1.28 4.91 8.72
C LYS A 67 -1.13 5.69 7.43
N THR A 68 -2.25 5.93 6.75
CA THR A 68 -2.30 6.83 5.60
C THR A 68 -2.78 8.21 6.02
N SER A 69 -2.44 9.25 5.24
CA SER A 69 -2.95 10.61 5.49
C SER A 69 -4.48 10.68 5.48
N ALA A 70 -5.15 9.77 4.77
CA ALA A 70 -6.61 9.64 4.76
C ALA A 70 -7.20 9.15 6.10
N GLU A 71 -6.41 8.48 6.95
CA GLU A 71 -6.84 8.05 8.28
C GLU A 71 -6.70 9.15 9.33
N VAL A 72 -5.85 10.15 9.08
CA VAL A 72 -5.66 11.29 9.98
C VAL A 72 -6.88 12.22 9.97
N TYR A 73 -7.62 12.27 8.85
CA TYR A 73 -8.80 13.13 8.74
C TYR A 73 -10.02 12.50 9.44
N PRO A 74 -10.77 13.28 10.23
CA PRO A 74 -11.98 12.79 10.89
C PRO A 74 -12.98 12.33 9.83
N LYS A 75 -13.34 11.05 9.89
CA LYS A 75 -14.42 10.47 9.08
C LYS A 75 -15.71 10.72 9.84
N ASP A 76 -16.23 11.94 9.77
CA ASP A 76 -17.50 12.23 10.44
C ASP A 76 -18.63 11.45 9.75
N THR A 77 -19.45 10.76 10.55
CA THR A 77 -20.57 9.93 10.10
C THR A 77 -21.86 10.77 9.95
N SER A 78 -21.79 12.05 10.30
CA SER A 78 -22.90 12.98 10.16
C SER A 78 -23.16 13.27 8.67
N LEU A 79 -24.41 13.06 8.23
CA LEU A 79 -24.86 13.41 6.88
C LEU A 79 -24.80 14.93 6.70
N GLY A 80 -23.69 15.44 6.16
CA GLY A 80 -23.56 16.83 5.75
C GLY A 80 -22.11 17.29 5.69
N GLU A 81 -21.56 17.42 4.48
CA GLU A 81 -20.30 18.12 4.16
C GLU A 81 -19.09 17.81 5.06
N ALA A 82 -18.85 16.54 5.40
CA ALA A 82 -17.84 16.17 6.39
C ALA A 82 -16.38 16.20 5.91
N VAL A 83 -16.10 16.34 4.60
CA VAL A 83 -14.73 16.22 4.09
C VAL A 83 -14.51 17.17 2.91
N PRO A 84 -13.41 17.96 2.88
CA PRO A 84 -13.09 18.82 1.75
C PRO A 84 -13.13 18.09 0.40
N ALA A 85 -13.63 18.75 -0.64
CA ALA A 85 -13.80 18.18 -1.98
C ALA A 85 -12.52 17.52 -2.56
N TRP A 86 -11.34 18.08 -2.28
CA TRP A 86 -10.05 17.52 -2.71
C TRP A 86 -9.68 16.21 -2.00
N ILE A 87 -10.29 15.91 -0.86
CA ILE A 87 -10.19 14.61 -0.17
C ILE A 87 -11.33 13.69 -0.61
N ALA A 88 -12.56 14.20 -0.72
CA ALA A 88 -13.73 13.43 -1.14
C ALA A 88 -13.62 12.89 -2.58
N PHE A 89 -13.00 13.66 -3.48
CA PHE A 89 -12.84 13.36 -4.90
C PHE A 89 -11.39 13.04 -5.29
N ASN A 90 -10.54 12.62 -4.34
CA ASN A 90 -9.12 12.36 -4.59
C ASN A 90 -8.86 11.28 -5.67
N ARG A 91 -9.87 10.51 -6.08
CA ARG A 91 -9.74 9.38 -7.03
C ARG A 91 -10.95 9.16 -7.95
N GLN A 92 -11.78 10.18 -8.20
CA GLN A 92 -12.84 10.07 -9.22
C GLN A 92 -12.26 10.09 -10.64
#